data_AF-A0A2V3HGT2-F1
#
_entry.id   AF-A0A2V3HGT2-F1
#
_cell.length_a   1.000
_cell.length_b   1.000
_cell.length_c   1.000
_cell.angle_alpha   90.00
_cell.angle_beta   90.00
_cell.angle_gamma   90.00
#
_symmetry.space_group_name_H-M   'P 1'
#
loop_
_entity.id
_entity.type
_entity.pdbx_description
1 polymer ?
#
loop_
_entity_poly.entity_id
_entity_poly.type
_entity_poly.pdbx_seq_one_letter_code
_entity_poly.pdbx_strand_id
1 'polypeptide(L)'
;MAHYKILGRDPYWMNFFGLMILTLIEVVAVYLPLGGVAGDYGMTEKQLTLWILTFIAIPKFAMIAAIFMHLFGDEDSKILTLTALFPTFFIIVMVLFIGLTHPDATTGLPAWCRPGTYGL
;
A
#
# COMPACT_ATOMS: atom_id res chain seq x y z
N MET A 1 17.87 -17.96 6.92
CA MET A 1 17.09 -17.69 8.15
C MET A 1 17.69 -16.43 8.76
N ALA A 2 16.89 -15.38 8.93
CA ALA A 2 17.34 -14.11 9.48
C ALA A 2 18.07 -14.32 10.83
N HIS A 3 19.28 -13.76 10.95
CA HIS A 3 20.15 -13.97 12.12
C HIS A 3 19.73 -13.13 13.34
N TYR A 4 18.68 -12.31 13.20
CA TYR A 4 18.16 -11.44 14.25
C TYR A 4 16.75 -11.89 14.69
N LYS A 5 16.44 -11.66 15.97
CA LYS A 5 15.10 -11.90 16.52
C LYS A 5 14.40 -10.58 16.71
N ILE A 6 13.10 -10.52 16.41
CA ILE A 6 12.27 -9.36 16.75
C ILE A 6 11.41 -9.75 17.95
N LEU A 7 11.52 -9.00 19.05
CA LEU A 7 10.84 -9.30 20.33
C LEU A 7 11.06 -10.74 20.84
N GLY A 8 12.25 -11.31 20.61
CA GLY A 8 12.61 -12.67 21.03
C GLY A 8 11.96 -13.80 20.23
N ARG A 9 11.14 -13.48 19.22
CA ARG A 9 10.51 -14.42 18.29
C ARG A 9 11.19 -14.36 16.93
N ASP A 10 10.94 -15.39 16.13
CA ASP A 10 11.35 -15.44 14.73
C ASP A 10 10.73 -14.27 13.95
N PRO A 11 11.54 -13.49 13.20
CA PRO A 11 11.07 -12.31 12.49
C PRO A 11 10.02 -12.63 11.42
N TYR A 12 10.09 -13.78 10.75
CA TYR A 12 9.10 -14.17 9.74
C TYR A 12 7.75 -14.46 10.38
N TRP A 13 7.75 -15.14 11.52
CA TRP A 13 6.52 -15.43 12.25
C TRP A 13 5.81 -14.16 12.71
N MET A 14 6.57 -13.19 13.24
CA MET A 14 5.99 -11.93 13.69
C MET A 14 5.49 -11.10 12.50
N ASN A 15 6.25 -11.07 11.41
CA ASN A 15 5.87 -10.37 10.18
C ASN A 15 4.61 -10.97 9.53
N PHE A 16 4.52 -12.29 9.48
CA PHE A 16 3.35 -13.00 8.97
C PHE A 16 2.08 -12.63 9.74
N PHE A 17 2.12 -12.69 11.07
CA PHE A 17 0.97 -12.29 11.88
C PHE A 17 0.63 -10.80 11.75
N GLY A 18 1.63 -9.93 11.71
CA GLY A 18 1.43 -8.50 11.47
C GLY A 18 0.71 -8.24 10.16
N LEU A 19 1.14 -8.88 9.07
CA LEU A 19 0.50 -8.78 7.75
C LEU A 19 -0.91 -9.33 7.74
N MET A 20 -1.18 -10.44 8.44
CA MET A 20 -2.53 -10.99 8.55
C MET A 20 -3.48 -10.04 9.27
N ILE A 21 -3.05 -9.42 10.37
CA ILE A 21 -3.86 -8.43 11.12
C ILE A 21 -4.15 -7.21 10.24
N LEU A 22 -3.13 -6.65 9.60
CA LEU A 22 -3.31 -5.49 8.71
C LEU A 22 -4.25 -5.82 7.53
N THR A 23 -4.18 -7.03 6.99
CA THR A 23 -5.10 -7.49 5.94
C THR A 23 -6.53 -7.67 6.45
N LEU A 24 -6.70 -8.20 7.66
CA LEU A 24 -8.02 -8.26 8.28
C LEU A 24 -8.64 -6.86 8.41
N ILE A 25 -7.86 -5.86 8.84
CA ILE A 25 -8.34 -4.48 8.99
C ILE A 25 -8.77 -3.91 7.63
N GLU A 26 -8.02 -4.12 6.56
CA GLU A 26 -8.41 -3.68 5.21
C GLU A 26 -9.73 -4.32 4.75
N VAL A 27 -9.87 -5.63 4.91
CA VAL A 27 -11.10 -6.36 4.54
C VAL A 27 -12.29 -5.83 5.34
N VAL A 28 -12.10 -5.63 6.64
CA VAL A 28 -13.14 -5.06 7.53
C VAL A 28 -13.50 -3.63 7.12
N ALA A 29 -12.51 -2.80 6.78
CA ALA A 29 -12.73 -1.42 6.37
C ALA A 29 -13.51 -1.31 5.05
N VAL A 30 -13.33 -2.26 4.13
CA VAL A 30 -14.07 -2.30 2.86
C VAL A 30 -15.45 -2.92 3.03
N TYR A 31 -15.61 -3.87 3.96
CA TYR A 31 -16.85 -4.61 4.15
C TYR A 31 -17.88 -3.89 5.03
N LEU A 32 -17.44 -3.15 6.05
CA LEU A 32 -18.33 -2.50 7.00
C LEU A 32 -18.79 -1.11 6.51
N PRO A 33 -20.05 -0.74 6.76
CA PRO A 33 -20.53 0.62 6.50
C PRO A 33 -19.91 1.58 7.50
N LEU A 34 -18.92 2.36 7.06
CA LEU A 34 -18.17 3.30 7.91
C LEU A 34 -18.80 4.70 7.97
N GLY A 35 -20.00 4.90 7.42
CA GLY A 35 -20.64 6.23 7.31
C GLY A 35 -20.78 6.99 8.64
N GLY A 36 -21.09 6.30 9.75
CA GLY A 36 -21.18 6.92 11.07
C GLY A 36 -19.84 7.47 11.56
N VAL A 37 -18.77 6.66 11.45
CA VAL A 37 -17.41 7.06 11.82
C VAL A 37 -16.88 8.14 10.88
N ALA A 38 -17.16 8.01 9.58
CA ALA A 38 -16.75 9.00 8.58
C ALA A 38 -17.39 10.37 8.85
N GLY A 39 -18.65 10.39 9.29
CA GLY A 39 -19.36 11.60 9.69
C GLY A 39 -18.68 12.38 10.81
N ASP A 40 -18.16 11.69 11.83
CA ASP A 40 -17.44 12.31 12.96
C ASP A 40 -16.14 12.99 12.52
N TYR A 41 -15.53 12.53 11.42
CA TYR A 41 -14.32 13.12 10.84
C TYR A 41 -14.61 14.09 9.67
N GLY A 42 -15.88 14.40 9.39
CA GLY A 42 -16.26 15.27 8.27
C GLY A 42 -15.87 14.70 6.89
N MET A 43 -15.75 13.37 6.79
CA MET A 43 -15.35 12.67 5.57
C MET A 43 -16.50 11.86 4.98
N THR A 44 -16.42 11.55 3.68
CA THR A 44 -17.30 10.53 3.08
C THR A 44 -16.81 9.13 3.46
N GLU A 45 -17.70 8.15 3.46
CA GLU A 45 -17.36 6.74 3.74
C GLU A 45 -16.26 6.21 2.82
N LYS A 46 -16.34 6.54 1.51
CA LYS A 46 -15.32 6.18 0.52
C LYS A 46 -13.97 6.80 0.83
N GLN A 47 -13.96 8.07 1.25
CA GLN A 47 -12.74 8.78 1.59
C GLN A 47 -12.08 8.16 2.82
N LEU A 48 -12.84 7.88 3.88
CA LEU A 48 -12.31 7.22 5.08
C LEU A 48 -11.73 5.83 4.76
N THR A 49 -12.45 5.04 3.97
CA THR A 49 -11.99 3.71 3.53
C THR A 49 -10.67 3.79 2.76
N LEU A 50 -10.56 4.72 1.80
CA LEU A 50 -9.32 4.93 1.04
C LEU A 50 -8.15 5.36 1.93
N TRP A 51 -8.39 6.21 2.93
CA TRP A 51 -7.36 6.59 3.88
C TRP A 51 -6.87 5.41 4.70
N ILE A 52 -7.77 4.58 5.21
CA ILE A 52 -7.41 3.37 5.97
C ILE A 52 -6.54 2.44 5.11
N LEU A 53 -6.97 2.15 3.88
CA LEU A 53 -6.21 1.31 2.95
C LEU A 53 -4.81 1.89 2.66
N THR A 54 -4.73 3.19 2.41
CA THR A 54 -3.47 3.88 2.10
C THR A 54 -2.50 3.85 3.29
N PHE A 55 -2.98 4.13 4.50
CA PHE A 55 -2.14 4.13 5.69
C PHE A 55 -1.67 2.73 6.06
N ILE A 56 -2.47 1.69 5.80
CA ILE A 56 -2.06 0.29 6.04
C ILE A 56 -1.08 -0.20 4.99
N ALA A 57 -1.18 0.26 3.74
CA ALA A 57 -0.28 -0.14 2.66
C ALA A 57 1.19 0.20 2.97
N ILE A 58 1.47 1.32 3.66
CA ILE A 58 2.83 1.77 4.01
C ILE A 58 3.56 0.75 4.91
N PRO A 59 3.07 0.43 6.12
CA PRO A 59 3.74 -0.54 6.99
C PRO A 59 3.76 -1.95 6.37
N LYS A 60 2.73 -2.35 5.61
CA LYS A 60 2.77 -3.63 4.88
C LYS A 60 3.90 -3.70 3.88
N PHE A 61 4.05 -2.66 3.07
CA PHE A 61 5.14 -2.57 2.10
C PHE A 61 6.50 -2.66 2.79
N ALA A 62 6.70 -1.90 3.87
CA ALA A 62 7.93 -1.94 4.66
C ALA A 62 8.21 -3.33 5.26
N MET A 63 7.18 -3.98 5.83
CA MET A 63 7.26 -5.33 6.41
C MET A 63 7.63 -6.40 5.38
N ILE A 64 7.06 -6.34 4.18
CA ILE A 64 7.38 -7.27 3.09
C ILE A 64 8.80 -7.00 2.57
N ALA A 65 9.13 -5.74 2.29
CA ALA A 65 10.41 -5.35 1.73
C ALA A 65 11.57 -5.65 2.70
N ALA A 66 11.46 -5.22 3.95
CA ALA A 66 12.53 -5.36 4.94
C ALA A 66 12.77 -6.82 5.34
N ILE A 67 11.69 -7.58 5.63
CA ILE A 67 11.80 -8.90 6.27
C ILE A 67 11.69 -10.04 5.25
N PHE A 68 10.69 -10.05 4.37
CA PHE A 68 10.51 -11.15 3.42
C PHE A 68 11.46 -11.09 2.22
N MET A 69 11.73 -9.87 1.72
CA MET A 69 12.66 -9.67 0.61
C MET A 69 14.11 -9.46 1.08
N HIS A 70 14.38 -9.48 2.40
CA HIS A 70 15.72 -9.28 2.98
C HIS A 70 16.42 -8.00 2.53
N LEU A 71 15.65 -6.96 2.18
CA LEU A 71 16.22 -5.68 1.75
C LEU A 71 16.84 -4.92 2.94
N PHE A 72 16.59 -5.36 4.17
CA PHE A 72 17.12 -4.73 5.38
C PHE A 72 17.73 -5.74 6.35
N GLY A 73 18.96 -5.48 6.79
CA GLY A 73 19.60 -6.17 7.93
C GLY A 73 20.59 -7.28 7.57
N ASP A 74 20.61 -7.75 6.34
CA ASP A 74 21.59 -8.74 5.85
C ASP A 74 22.80 -8.06 5.16
N GLU A 75 23.93 -8.76 5.05
CA GLU A 75 25.18 -8.22 4.50
C GLU A 75 25.01 -7.71 3.05
N ASP A 76 24.21 -8.42 2.24
CA ASP A 76 23.92 -8.08 0.84
C ASP A 76 22.73 -7.13 0.65
N SER A 77 22.06 -6.74 1.74
CA SER A 77 20.78 -6.02 1.68
C SER A 77 20.89 -4.64 1.01
N LYS A 78 22.08 -4.03 1.06
CA LYS A 78 22.35 -2.72 0.43
C LYS A 78 22.29 -2.77 -1.09
N ILE A 79 22.89 -3.81 -1.70
CA ILE A 79 22.91 -3.98 -3.15
C ILE A 79 21.52 -4.38 -3.63
N LEU A 80 20.85 -5.30 -2.92
CA LEU A 80 19.48 -5.70 -3.22
C LEU A 80 18.52 -4.51 -3.13
N THR A 81 18.63 -3.66 -2.11
CA THR A 81 17.82 -2.44 -1.99
C THR A 81 18.07 -1.46 -3.13
N LEU A 82 19.32 -1.24 -3.51
CA LEU A 82 19.64 -0.33 -4.61
C LEU A 82 19.09 -0.85 -5.94
N THR A 83 19.20 -2.16 -6.19
CA THR A 83 18.63 -2.79 -7.39
C THR A 83 17.10 -2.78 -7.40
N ALA A 84 16.42 -2.78 -6.25
CA ALA A 84 14.97 -2.64 -6.15
C ALA A 84 14.50 -1.18 -6.30
N LEU A 85 15.28 -0.20 -5.82
CA LEU A 85 14.95 1.22 -5.92
C LEU A 85 15.02 1.74 -7.35
N PHE A 86 15.95 1.25 -8.17
CA PHE A 86 16.09 1.68 -9.56
C PHE A 86 14.82 1.47 -10.43
N PRO A 87 14.24 0.26 -10.53
CA PRO A 87 12.99 0.05 -11.26
C PRO A 87 11.81 0.76 -10.59
N THR A 88 11.79 0.85 -9.26
CA THR A 88 10.73 1.57 -8.53
C THR A 88 10.71 3.05 -8.90
N PHE A 89 11.88 3.70 -8.95
CA PHE A 89 12.02 5.07 -9.42
C PHE A 89 11.47 5.24 -10.84
N PHE A 90 11.82 4.33 -11.74
CA PHE A 90 11.35 4.39 -13.13
C PHE A 90 9.83 4.22 -13.23
N ILE A 91 9.24 3.30 -12.46
CA ILE A 91 7.78 3.12 -12.38
C ILE A 91 7.10 4.41 -11.89
N ILE A 92 7.64 5.05 -10.84
CA ILE A 92 7.10 6.31 -10.32
C ILE A 92 7.15 7.39 -11.40
N VAL A 93 8.27 7.52 -12.11
CA VAL A 93 8.41 8.49 -13.20
C VAL A 93 7.43 8.18 -14.34
N MET A 94 7.29 6.92 -14.75
CA MET A 94 6.33 6.51 -15.77
C MET A 94 4.90 6.84 -15.36
N VAL A 95 4.50 6.57 -14.12
CA VAL A 95 3.14 6.88 -13.66
C VAL A 95 2.92 8.39 -13.57
N LEU A 96 3.82 9.14 -12.93
CA LEU A 96 3.62 10.57 -12.68
C LEU A 96 3.76 11.42 -13.95
N PHE A 97 4.76 11.15 -14.79
CA PHE A 97 5.02 11.96 -15.98
C PHE A 97 4.35 11.41 -17.22
N ILE A 98 4.39 10.10 -17.46
CA ILE A 98 3.78 9.56 -18.68
C ILE A 98 2.29 9.28 -18.45
N GLY A 99 1.95 8.63 -17.34
CA GLY A 99 0.59 8.23 -17.01
C GLY A 99 -0.32 9.41 -16.70
N LEU A 100 0.08 10.32 -15.80
CA LEU A 100 -0.79 11.39 -15.30
C LEU A 100 -0.70 12.71 -16.07
N THR A 101 0.33 12.94 -16.90
CA THR A 101 0.44 14.16 -17.74
C THR A 101 0.01 13.96 -19.20
N HIS A 102 -0.44 12.75 -19.57
CA HIS A 102 -1.00 12.52 -20.91
C HIS A 102 -2.34 13.29 -21.05
N PRO A 103 -2.60 13.97 -22.19
CA PRO A 103 -3.81 14.77 -22.39
C PRO A 103 -5.12 13.96 -22.30
N ASP A 104 -5.03 12.64 -22.44
CA ASP A 104 -6.16 11.70 -22.32
C ASP A 104 -6.11 10.81 -21.07
N ALA A 105 -5.20 11.07 -20.12
CA ALA A 105 -4.98 10.22 -18.96
C ALA A 105 -6.24 9.97 -18.11
N THR A 106 -7.11 10.98 -18.00
CA THR A 106 -8.34 10.94 -17.19
C THR A 106 -9.61 11.03 -18.03
N THR A 107 -9.50 11.44 -19.30
CA THR A 107 -10.63 11.74 -20.19
C THR A 107 -10.83 10.70 -21.30
N GLY A 108 -9.78 9.97 -21.70
CA GLY A 108 -9.84 8.89 -22.69
C GLY A 108 -10.32 7.55 -22.12
N LEU A 109 -10.50 7.46 -20.81
CA LEU A 109 -11.05 6.29 -20.14
C LEU A 109 -12.55 6.13 -20.45
N PRO A 110 -13.06 4.89 -20.58
CA PRO A 110 -14.49 4.64 -20.73
C PRO A 110 -15.30 5.32 -19.62
N ALA A 111 -16.54 5.72 -19.90
CA ALA A 111 -17.37 6.49 -18.97
C ALA A 111 -17.49 5.86 -17.57
N TRP A 112 -17.45 4.54 -17.44
CA TRP A 112 -17.53 3.88 -16.13
C TRP A 112 -16.24 3.97 -15.28
N CYS A 113 -15.10 4.34 -15.88
CA CYS A 113 -13.81 4.57 -15.20
C CYS A 113 -13.55 6.06 -14.88
N ARG A 114 -14.41 6.98 -15.35
CA ARG A 114 -14.18 8.42 -15.19
C ARG A 114 -14.83 8.95 -13.90
N PRO A 115 -14.17 9.88 -13.17
CA PRO A 115 -14.79 10.60 -12.06
C PRO A 115 -16.03 11.39 -12.53
N GLY A 116 -17.18 11.21 -11.87
CA GLY A 116 -18.43 11.94 -12.12
C GLY A 116 -19.44 11.29 -13.07
N THR A 117 -19.13 10.10 -13.62
CA THR A 117 -20.00 9.33 -14.54
C THR A 117 -20.47 8.00 -13.95
N TYR A 118 -20.04 7.65 -12.73
CA TYR A 118 -20.78 6.73 -11.88
C TYR A 118 -22.10 7.40 -11.50
N GLY A 119 -23.22 6.86 -11.96
CA GLY A 119 -24.57 7.35 -11.63
C GLY A 119 -24.96 7.12 -10.16
N LEU A 120 -24.15 7.65 -9.24
CA LEU A 120 -24.41 7.80 -7.82
C LEU A 120 -24.54 9.29 -7.50
#